data_AF-A0A8T6P2Q8-F1
#
_entry.id   AF-A0A8T6P2Q8-F1
#
_cell.length_a   1.000
_cell.length_b   1.000
_cell.length_c   1.000
_cell.angle_alpha   90.00
_cell.angle_beta   90.00
_cell.angle_gamma   90.00
#
_symmetry.space_group_name_H-M   'P 1'
#
loop_
_entity.id
_entity.type
_entity.pdbx_description
1 polymer ?
#
loop_
_entity_poly.entity_id
_entity_poly.type
_entity_poly.pdbx_seq_one_letter_code
_entity_poly.pdbx_strand_id
1 'polypeptide(L)'
;MKVSIWQQFSSNHSADFTVIGTFQSVDLAQKAEAELRAILAEILDWRENPVNQLEGVDQEGWAGQPVTAIEQEIAQRYGVRWSRLALDWFASRRDIDAAVQRLGSTVFVTSQIETWLGQEPFDALLESLGAQVGTIGEASANTAKVHLTAVAPDESTAAAVADAVRRYQLNAIHAAPPWLELPDLVQITLATGEIVTLSREKVLDLLDWQAELQQREQQAAAAFMQSEGYQQIMSEIQEAQLSGETEQVRALMDQLQELRQAFGDANLIHTVRSSTSEEERRRAQIASSLGLMVMYRREGAGFGLIEREGTQLRLASIHFHWIAYGLPALISYLERLGFTEIDYQIKLSSSS
;
A
#
# COMPACT_ATOMS: atom_id res chain seq x y z
N MET A 1 -10.26 10.86 34.81
CA MET A 1 -9.28 10.42 33.78
C MET A 1 -10.10 9.80 32.65
N LYS A 2 -10.30 10.49 31.52
CA LYS A 2 -11.08 9.99 30.38
C LYS A 2 -10.14 9.15 29.51
N VAL A 3 -10.11 7.84 29.74
CA VAL A 3 -9.46 6.90 28.80
C VAL A 3 -10.49 6.61 27.72
N SER A 4 -10.32 7.19 26.53
CA SER A 4 -11.14 6.86 25.37
C SER A 4 -10.83 5.44 24.93
N ILE A 5 -11.77 4.51 25.15
CA ILE A 5 -11.72 3.10 24.74
C ILE A 5 -11.52 2.95 23.21
N TRP A 6 -11.73 4.03 22.44
CA TRP A 6 -11.50 4.10 20.99
C TRP A 6 -10.03 4.08 20.55
N GLN A 7 -9.06 4.17 21.47
CA GLN A 7 -7.62 4.12 21.14
C GLN A 7 -7.00 2.71 21.17
N GLN A 8 -7.75 1.64 21.47
CA GLN A 8 -7.19 0.29 21.59
C GLN A 8 -7.33 -0.60 20.34
N PHE A 9 -7.81 -0.07 19.21
CA PHE A 9 -7.90 -0.82 17.94
C PHE A 9 -7.12 -0.18 16.79
N SER A 10 -6.27 0.81 17.05
CA SER A 10 -5.20 1.14 16.11
C SER A 10 -4.24 -0.04 16.11
N SER A 11 -4.31 -0.88 15.07
CA SER A 11 -3.37 -1.96 14.77
C SER A 11 -1.96 -1.51 15.11
N ASN A 12 -1.48 -1.90 16.28
CA ASN A 12 -0.30 -1.32 16.92
C ASN A 12 1.00 -1.91 16.35
N HIS A 13 0.89 -2.69 15.27
CA HIS A 13 1.92 -3.61 14.81
C HIS A 13 1.96 -3.80 13.28
N SER A 14 1.29 -2.92 12.53
CA SER A 14 1.35 -2.91 11.07
C SER A 14 1.95 -1.58 10.65
N ALA A 15 3.19 -1.59 10.16
CA ALA A 15 3.75 -0.49 9.41
C ALA A 15 3.87 -0.90 7.94
N ASP A 16 3.61 0.03 7.03
CA ASP A 16 4.10 -0.03 5.66
C ASP A 16 5.20 1.02 5.47
N PHE A 17 6.13 0.77 4.56
CA PHE A 17 7.12 1.77 4.20
C PHE A 17 7.63 1.59 2.77
N THR A 18 8.16 2.68 2.23
CA THR A 18 9.04 2.71 1.08
C THR A 18 10.24 3.58 1.39
N VAL A 19 11.43 2.99 1.34
CA VAL A 19 12.71 3.70 1.39
C VAL A 19 13.14 4.01 -0.04
N ILE A 20 13.46 5.27 -0.32
CA ILE A 20 13.88 5.76 -1.62
C ILE A 20 15.34 6.20 -1.52
N GLY A 21 16.22 5.53 -2.25
CA GLY A 21 17.62 5.94 -2.40
C GLY A 21 17.86 6.54 -3.78
N THR A 22 18.28 7.80 -3.85
CA THR A 22 18.73 8.42 -5.11
C THR A 22 20.25 8.41 -5.19
N PHE A 23 20.79 7.91 -6.30
CA PHE A 23 22.21 7.80 -6.56
C PHE A 23 22.68 8.81 -7.61
N GLN A 24 23.98 9.07 -7.64
CA GLN A 24 24.60 9.98 -8.60
C GLN A 24 24.55 9.46 -10.05
N SER A 25 24.44 8.14 -10.24
CA SER A 25 24.39 7.52 -11.56
C SER A 25 23.54 6.24 -11.56
N VAL A 26 23.11 5.85 -12.76
CA VAL A 26 22.40 4.59 -13.00
C VAL A 26 23.25 3.38 -12.59
N ASP A 27 24.55 3.41 -12.87
CA ASP A 27 25.48 2.32 -12.52
C ASP A 27 25.57 2.09 -11.01
N LEU A 28 25.59 3.17 -10.21
CA LEU A 28 25.60 3.06 -8.75
C LEU A 28 24.28 2.52 -8.23
N ALA A 29 23.15 3.01 -8.75
CA ALA A 29 21.83 2.50 -8.40
C ALA A 29 21.69 1.01 -8.74
N GLN A 30 22.20 0.56 -9.89
CA GLN A 30 22.16 -0.84 -10.29
C GLN A 30 23.00 -1.73 -9.37
N LYS A 31 24.18 -1.27 -8.94
CA LYS A 31 25.00 -1.99 -7.96
C LYS A 31 24.32 -2.09 -6.60
N ALA A 32 23.72 -0.99 -6.14
CA ALA A 32 23.00 -0.97 -4.87
C ALA A 32 21.76 -1.88 -4.91
N GLU A 33 21.00 -1.86 -6.01
CA GLU A 33 19.86 -2.76 -6.23
C GLU A 33 20.30 -4.23 -6.14
N ALA A 34 21.37 -4.60 -6.85
CA ALA A 34 21.90 -5.96 -6.84
C ALA A 34 22.37 -6.38 -5.44
N GLU A 35 23.05 -5.48 -4.71
CA GLU A 35 23.54 -5.75 -3.37
C GLU A 35 22.39 -5.93 -2.36
N LEU A 36 21.36 -5.08 -2.42
CA LEU A 36 20.18 -5.21 -1.57
C LEU A 36 19.43 -6.52 -1.81
N ARG A 37 19.28 -6.93 -3.07
CA ARG A 37 18.71 -8.25 -3.42
C ARG A 37 19.57 -9.38 -2.89
N ALA A 38 20.90 -9.27 -2.96
CA ALA A 38 21.82 -10.27 -2.43
C ALA A 38 21.71 -10.39 -0.90
N ILE A 39 21.64 -9.27 -0.18
CA ILE A 39 21.42 -9.22 1.28
C ILE A 39 20.13 -9.93 1.66
N LEU A 40 19.01 -9.59 1.01
CA LEU A 40 17.71 -10.22 1.29
C LEU A 40 17.72 -11.72 0.97
N ALA A 41 18.40 -12.12 -0.12
CA ALA A 41 18.54 -13.52 -0.48
C ALA A 41 19.41 -14.30 0.53
N GLU A 42 20.49 -13.70 1.04
CA GLU A 42 21.33 -14.29 2.08
C GLU A 42 20.52 -14.54 3.38
N ILE A 43 19.66 -13.59 3.75
CA ILE A 43 18.74 -13.75 4.89
C ILE A 43 17.71 -14.86 4.63
N LEU A 44 17.11 -14.90 3.44
CA LEU A 44 16.14 -15.94 3.07
C LEU A 44 16.77 -17.33 3.10
N ASP A 45 17.92 -17.50 2.43
CA ASP A 45 18.66 -18.76 2.36
C ASP A 45 19.06 -19.24 3.78
N TRP A 46 19.41 -18.31 4.68
CA TRP A 46 19.68 -18.62 6.08
C TRP A 46 18.45 -19.15 6.81
N ARG A 47 17.27 -18.55 6.60
CA ARG A 47 15.99 -18.97 7.23
C ARG A 47 15.49 -20.32 6.73
N GLU A 48 15.68 -20.58 5.44
CA GLU A 48 15.27 -21.84 4.81
C GLU A 48 16.16 -23.02 5.22
N ASN A 49 17.36 -22.76 5.76
CA ASN A 49 18.25 -23.80 6.25
C ASN A 49 17.62 -24.52 7.47
N PRO A 50 17.41 -25.85 7.42
CA PRO A 50 16.79 -26.61 8.50
C PRO A 50 17.48 -26.47 9.87
N VAL A 51 18.79 -26.20 9.91
CA VAL A 51 19.56 -26.02 11.16
C VAL A 51 19.21 -24.70 11.85
N ASN A 52 18.73 -23.71 11.10
CA ASN A 52 18.40 -22.38 11.60
C ASN A 52 16.90 -22.20 11.85
N GLN A 53 16.08 -23.20 11.52
CA GLN A 53 14.64 -23.16 11.81
C GLN A 53 14.43 -23.13 13.32
N LEU A 54 13.88 -22.02 13.81
CA LEU A 54 13.50 -21.89 15.21
C LEU A 54 12.28 -22.79 15.46
N GLU A 55 12.35 -23.66 16.46
CA GLU A 55 11.20 -24.49 16.86
C GLU A 55 9.99 -23.59 17.16
N GLY A 56 8.88 -23.81 16.43
CA GLY A 56 7.63 -23.07 16.64
C GLY A 56 7.52 -21.73 15.91
N VAL A 57 8.49 -21.36 15.07
CA VAL A 57 8.40 -20.20 14.16
C VAL A 57 8.04 -20.74 12.78
N ASP A 58 6.79 -20.59 12.36
CA ASP A 58 6.41 -20.79 10.96
C ASP A 58 6.84 -19.59 10.09
N GLN A 59 6.55 -19.62 8.80
CA GLN A 59 6.91 -18.52 7.89
C GLN A 59 6.27 -17.18 8.28
N GLU A 60 5.15 -17.19 9.00
CA GLU A 60 4.47 -16.00 9.53
C GLU A 60 5.02 -15.58 10.92
N GLY A 61 5.71 -16.49 11.61
CA GLY A 61 6.19 -16.34 12.98
C GLY A 61 7.45 -15.47 13.15
N TRP A 62 8.00 -14.90 12.07
CA TRP A 62 9.14 -13.97 12.16
C TRP A 62 8.76 -12.61 12.74
N ALA A 63 7.47 -12.27 12.68
CA ALA A 63 6.92 -11.08 13.32
C ALA A 63 7.32 -11.00 14.80
N GLY A 64 8.02 -9.93 15.17
CA GLY A 64 8.45 -9.69 16.55
C GLY A 64 9.64 -10.52 17.04
N GLN A 65 10.27 -11.33 16.19
CA GLN A 65 11.49 -12.07 16.57
C GLN A 65 12.69 -11.14 16.75
N PRO A 66 13.64 -11.45 17.65
CA PRO A 66 14.88 -10.70 17.76
C PRO A 66 15.76 -10.88 16.50
N VAL A 67 16.64 -9.91 16.24
CA VAL A 67 17.59 -9.95 15.11
C VAL A 67 18.36 -11.27 15.07
N THR A 68 18.35 -11.91 13.90
CA THR A 68 19.04 -13.18 13.65
C THR A 68 20.56 -13.00 13.55
N ALA A 69 21.30 -14.11 13.63
CA ALA A 69 22.77 -14.07 13.53
C ALA A 69 23.25 -13.53 12.16
N ILE A 70 22.56 -13.90 11.07
CA ILE A 70 22.91 -13.44 9.72
C ILE A 70 22.67 -11.94 9.56
N GLU A 71 21.56 -11.43 10.10
CA GLU A 71 21.25 -10.00 10.10
C GLU A 71 22.26 -9.20 10.95
N GLN A 72 22.72 -9.76 12.07
CA GLN A 72 23.80 -9.16 12.87
C GLN A 72 25.12 -9.09 12.09
N GLU A 73 25.47 -10.15 11.34
CA GLU A 73 26.65 -10.16 10.47
C GLU A 73 26.55 -9.10 9.38
N ILE A 74 25.40 -9.00 8.71
CA ILE A 74 25.15 -7.99 7.67
C ILE A 74 25.24 -6.58 8.28
N ALA A 75 24.62 -6.35 9.43
CA ALA A 75 24.70 -5.07 10.14
C ALA A 75 26.16 -4.67 10.41
N GLN A 76 26.98 -5.62 10.88
CA GLN A 76 28.40 -5.40 11.09
C GLN A 76 29.17 -5.16 9.79
N ARG A 77 28.87 -5.93 8.72
CA ARG A 77 29.51 -5.84 7.40
C ARG A 77 29.34 -4.45 6.79
N TYR A 78 28.16 -3.86 6.95
CA TYR A 78 27.82 -2.53 6.42
C TYR A 78 28.02 -1.39 7.42
N GLY A 79 28.34 -1.70 8.69
CA GLY A 79 28.47 -0.70 9.74
C GLY A 79 27.15 0.03 10.05
N VAL A 80 26.02 -0.63 9.82
CA VAL A 80 24.68 -0.06 10.05
C VAL A 80 24.09 -0.58 11.35
N ARG A 81 23.20 0.21 11.95
CA ARG A 81 22.40 -0.25 13.06
C ARG A 81 21.22 -1.05 12.52
N TRP A 82 21.10 -2.30 12.92
CA TRP A 82 19.88 -3.07 12.69
C TRP A 82 18.78 -2.66 13.68
N SER A 83 17.53 -2.88 13.26
CA SER A 83 16.39 -2.88 14.17
C SER A 83 16.61 -3.83 15.36
N ARG A 84 15.80 -3.74 16.41
CA ARG A 84 15.80 -4.76 17.48
C ARG A 84 15.15 -6.08 17.04
N LEU A 85 14.40 -6.06 15.95
CA LEU A 85 13.64 -7.19 15.43
C LEU A 85 14.22 -7.66 14.08
N ALA A 86 14.05 -8.94 13.80
CA ALA A 86 14.35 -9.54 12.51
C ALA A 86 13.36 -9.06 11.44
N LEU A 87 13.76 -9.12 10.16
CA LEU A 87 12.89 -8.82 9.03
C LEU A 87 11.72 -9.82 8.96
N ASP A 88 10.49 -9.39 8.74
CA ASP A 88 9.30 -10.25 8.81
C ASP A 88 8.38 -10.14 7.58
N TRP A 89 8.78 -9.38 6.56
CA TRP A 89 7.87 -8.95 5.48
C TRP A 89 8.15 -9.55 4.11
N PHE A 90 9.06 -10.52 4.01
CA PHE A 90 9.31 -11.27 2.76
C PHE A 90 9.48 -12.77 3.08
N ALA A 91 8.95 -13.61 2.19
CA ALA A 91 8.95 -15.06 2.38
C ALA A 91 9.55 -15.83 1.19
N SER A 92 9.80 -15.17 0.06
CA SER A 92 10.29 -15.82 -1.15
C SER A 92 11.21 -14.92 -1.97
N ARG A 93 11.96 -15.52 -2.91
CA ARG A 93 12.77 -14.80 -3.90
C ARG A 93 11.94 -13.83 -4.74
N ARG A 94 10.69 -14.19 -5.03
CA ARG A 94 9.76 -13.32 -5.76
C ARG A 94 9.43 -12.05 -4.97
N ASP A 95 9.29 -12.17 -3.65
CA ASP A 95 9.02 -11.04 -2.77
C ASP A 95 10.23 -10.10 -2.71
N ILE A 96 11.45 -10.65 -2.70
CA ILE A 96 12.69 -9.86 -2.80
C ILE A 96 12.68 -9.02 -4.08
N ASP A 97 12.27 -9.64 -5.19
CA ASP A 97 12.28 -8.94 -6.47
C ASP A 97 11.25 -7.82 -6.56
N ALA A 98 10.10 -8.00 -5.89
CA ALA A 98 9.07 -6.99 -5.76
C ALA A 98 9.48 -5.89 -4.75
N ALA A 99 10.16 -6.27 -3.67
CA ALA A 99 10.57 -5.36 -2.61
C ALA A 99 11.66 -4.39 -3.04
N VAL A 100 12.63 -4.83 -3.82
CA VAL A 100 13.74 -4.00 -4.29
C VAL A 100 13.51 -3.68 -5.75
N GLN A 101 13.24 -2.42 -6.08
CA GLN A 101 13.02 -1.96 -7.45
C GLN A 101 13.94 -0.80 -7.79
N ARG A 102 14.21 -0.60 -9.08
CA ARG A 102 15.03 0.51 -9.56
C ARG A 102 14.37 1.20 -10.75
N LEU A 103 14.47 2.52 -10.76
CA LEU A 103 14.06 3.39 -11.86
C LEU A 103 15.18 4.40 -12.09
N GLY A 104 15.87 4.30 -13.23
CA GLY A 104 17.04 5.15 -13.50
C GLY A 104 18.10 5.04 -12.41
N SER A 105 18.42 6.19 -11.79
CA SER A 105 19.34 6.31 -10.65
C SER A 105 18.66 6.25 -9.28
N THR A 106 17.38 5.88 -9.20
CA THR A 106 16.63 5.75 -7.95
C THR A 106 16.35 4.28 -7.64
N VAL A 107 16.60 3.86 -6.41
CA VAL A 107 16.26 2.53 -5.87
C VAL A 107 15.15 2.69 -4.83
N PHE A 108 14.20 1.77 -4.83
CA PHE A 108 13.10 1.67 -3.88
C PHE A 108 13.25 0.37 -3.09
N VAL A 109 13.03 0.44 -1.78
CA VAL A 109 12.85 -0.73 -0.91
C VAL A 109 11.49 -0.61 -0.23
N THR A 110 10.57 -1.50 -0.55
CA THR A 110 9.17 -1.44 -0.10
C THR A 110 8.79 -2.71 0.66
N SER A 111 8.22 -2.55 1.85
CA SER A 111 7.59 -3.65 2.59
C SER A 111 6.37 -4.15 1.79
N GLN A 112 6.36 -5.42 1.43
CA GLN A 112 5.30 -6.02 0.61
C GLN A 112 4.02 -6.32 1.39
N ILE A 113 4.18 -6.45 2.70
CA ILE A 113 3.12 -6.68 3.66
C ILE A 113 3.33 -5.74 4.85
N GLU A 114 2.31 -5.63 5.69
CA GLU A 114 2.42 -4.97 6.98
C GLU A 114 3.49 -5.64 7.82
N THR A 115 4.35 -4.84 8.45
CA THR A 115 5.51 -5.31 9.21
C THR A 115 5.55 -4.71 10.61
N TRP A 116 6.20 -5.42 11.53
CA TRP A 116 6.54 -4.91 12.86
C TRP A 116 7.75 -3.97 12.85
N LEU A 117 8.39 -3.83 11.70
CA LEU A 117 9.53 -2.97 11.48
C LEU A 117 9.14 -1.66 10.82
N GLY A 118 9.85 -0.59 11.18
CA GLY A 118 9.86 0.61 10.35
C GLY A 118 10.80 0.47 9.15
N GLN A 119 11.16 1.61 8.56
CA GLN A 119 12.11 1.68 7.45
C GLN A 119 13.52 1.12 7.75
N GLU A 120 13.92 1.05 9.03
CA GLU A 120 15.21 0.50 9.44
C GLU A 120 15.22 -1.02 9.17
N PRO A 121 16.30 -1.59 8.59
CA PRO A 121 17.62 -1.00 8.40
C PRO A 121 17.87 -0.40 7.00
N PHE A 122 16.87 -0.35 6.14
CA PHE A 122 17.08 -0.12 4.71
C PHE A 122 17.45 1.31 4.35
N ASP A 123 17.03 2.28 5.15
CA ASP A 123 17.53 3.64 5.06
C ASP A 123 19.05 3.70 5.28
N ALA A 124 19.53 3.15 6.39
CA ALA A 124 20.96 3.11 6.70
C ALA A 124 21.77 2.28 5.69
N LEU A 125 21.21 1.15 5.20
CA LEU A 125 21.86 0.35 4.16
C LEU A 125 22.01 1.16 2.86
N LEU A 126 20.95 1.80 2.38
CA LEU A 126 21.02 2.64 1.18
C LEU A 126 22.00 3.81 1.34
N GLU A 127 22.05 4.46 2.51
CA GLU A 127 23.05 5.48 2.82
C GLU A 127 24.48 4.92 2.75
N SER A 128 24.72 3.74 3.33
CA SER A 128 26.03 3.06 3.29
C SER A 128 26.48 2.72 1.87
N LEU A 129 25.53 2.50 0.97
CA LEU A 129 25.75 2.26 -0.46
C LEU A 129 25.92 3.55 -1.27
N GLY A 130 25.86 4.72 -0.64
CA GLY A 130 26.10 6.03 -1.24
C GLY A 130 24.86 6.74 -1.78
N ALA A 131 23.66 6.34 -1.36
CA ALA A 131 22.41 7.00 -1.73
C ALA A 131 22.17 8.27 -0.91
N GLN A 132 21.46 9.24 -1.50
CA GLN A 132 20.65 10.19 -0.75
C GLN A 132 19.30 9.55 -0.45
N VAL A 133 18.98 9.39 0.83
CA VAL A 133 17.83 8.59 1.29
C VAL A 133 16.65 9.45 1.71
N GLY A 134 15.45 8.94 1.40
CA GLY A 134 14.17 9.39 1.91
C GLY A 134 13.26 8.24 2.24
N THR A 135 12.31 8.45 3.14
CA THR A 135 11.38 7.42 3.59
C THR A 135 9.96 7.93 3.51
N ILE A 136 9.04 7.05 3.15
CA ILE A 136 7.59 7.22 3.19
C ILE A 136 7.03 6.01 3.93
N GLY A 137 5.94 6.18 4.66
CA GLY A 137 5.25 5.11 5.38
C GLY A 137 4.37 5.69 6.48
N GLU A 138 3.51 4.86 7.08
CA GLU A 138 2.59 5.27 8.16
C GLU A 138 3.30 6.00 9.32
N ALA A 139 4.51 5.60 9.68
CA ALA A 139 5.28 6.23 10.75
C ALA A 139 6.00 7.52 10.33
N SER A 140 6.01 7.85 9.03
CA SER A 140 6.73 9.01 8.51
C SER A 140 5.76 10.17 8.24
N ALA A 141 6.13 11.36 8.69
CA ALA A 141 5.51 12.62 8.27
C ALA A 141 5.75 12.94 6.77
N ASN A 142 6.55 12.13 6.08
CA ASN A 142 7.00 12.40 4.75
C ASN A 142 6.00 11.89 3.71
N THR A 143 5.77 12.71 2.70
CA THR A 143 5.07 12.31 1.48
C THR A 143 6.01 12.44 0.30
N ALA A 144 5.98 11.50 -0.63
CA ALA A 144 6.65 11.70 -1.92
C ALA A 144 5.68 12.27 -2.96
N LYS A 145 6.17 13.31 -3.61
CA LYS A 145 5.49 14.00 -4.70
C LYS A 145 6.31 13.81 -5.95
N VAL A 146 5.69 13.28 -6.99
CA VAL A 146 6.32 13.13 -8.29
C VAL A 146 6.01 14.35 -9.16
N HIS A 147 7.06 14.91 -9.73
CA HIS A 147 6.98 15.81 -10.87
C HIS A 147 7.45 15.04 -12.09
N LEU A 148 6.64 14.94 -13.14
CA LEU A 148 6.96 14.24 -14.37
C LEU A 148 6.64 15.16 -15.56
N THR A 149 7.53 15.19 -16.54
CA THR A 149 7.30 15.79 -17.85
C THR A 149 7.59 14.78 -18.93
N ALA A 150 6.80 14.80 -20.02
CA ALA A 150 7.01 13.93 -21.17
C ALA A 150 6.40 14.53 -22.44
N VAL A 151 6.86 14.12 -23.61
CA VAL A 151 6.37 14.55 -24.92
C VAL A 151 5.71 13.38 -25.63
N ALA A 152 4.40 13.47 -25.85
CA ALA A 152 3.60 12.45 -26.55
C ALA A 152 3.88 12.45 -28.07
N PRO A 153 3.59 11.35 -28.79
CA PRO A 153 3.68 11.33 -30.25
C PRO A 153 2.65 12.25 -30.93
N ASP A 154 1.50 12.48 -30.29
CA ASP A 154 0.44 13.37 -30.76
C ASP A 154 -0.43 13.90 -29.60
N GLU A 155 -1.25 14.91 -29.87
CA GLU A 155 -2.09 15.55 -28.85
C GLU A 155 -3.18 14.61 -28.29
N SER A 156 -3.67 13.69 -29.10
CA SER A 156 -4.71 12.73 -28.70
C SER A 156 -4.18 11.77 -27.63
N THR A 157 -2.96 11.28 -27.83
CA THR A 157 -2.24 10.42 -26.90
C THR A 157 -1.94 11.17 -25.59
N ALA A 158 -1.46 12.42 -25.67
CA ALA A 158 -1.27 13.27 -24.48
C ALA A 158 -2.56 13.47 -23.69
N ALA A 159 -3.67 13.76 -24.38
CA ALA A 159 -4.99 13.95 -23.76
C ALA A 159 -5.50 12.66 -23.09
N ALA A 160 -5.38 11.52 -23.76
CA ALA A 160 -5.81 10.23 -23.23
C ALA A 160 -5.08 9.86 -21.93
N VAL A 161 -3.76 10.08 -21.87
CA VAL A 161 -2.97 9.86 -20.66
C VAL A 161 -3.34 10.84 -19.55
N ALA A 162 -3.47 12.13 -19.86
CA ALA A 162 -3.87 13.14 -18.87
C ALA A 162 -5.23 12.81 -18.25
N ASP A 163 -6.19 12.36 -19.04
CA ASP A 163 -7.51 11.93 -18.58
C ASP A 163 -7.45 10.63 -17.76
N ALA A 164 -6.60 9.68 -18.15
CA ALA A 164 -6.37 8.45 -17.39
C ALA A 164 -5.75 8.74 -16.01
N VAL A 165 -4.73 9.60 -15.93
CA VAL A 165 -4.13 10.04 -14.67
C VAL A 165 -5.14 10.81 -13.82
N ARG A 166 -5.97 11.68 -14.43
CA ARG A 166 -7.01 12.40 -13.69
C ARG A 166 -8.06 11.47 -13.11
N ARG A 167 -8.55 10.51 -13.89
CA ARG A 167 -9.48 9.47 -13.41
C ARG A 167 -8.84 8.65 -12.30
N TYR A 168 -7.59 8.26 -12.46
CA TYR A 168 -6.84 7.59 -11.41
C TYR A 168 -6.80 8.46 -10.16
N GLN A 169 -6.38 9.72 -10.20
CA GLN A 169 -6.34 10.59 -9.01
C GLN A 169 -7.70 10.78 -8.33
N LEU A 170 -8.79 10.85 -9.09
CA LEU A 170 -10.15 10.96 -8.55
C LEU A 170 -10.63 9.65 -7.90
N ASN A 171 -10.18 8.50 -8.42
CA ASN A 171 -10.61 7.16 -8.01
C ASN A 171 -9.48 6.34 -7.35
N ALA A 172 -8.34 6.96 -7.00
CA ALA A 172 -7.08 6.28 -6.67
C ALA A 172 -7.20 5.37 -5.45
N ILE A 173 -8.26 5.56 -4.68
CA ILE A 173 -8.59 4.78 -3.50
C ILE A 173 -8.97 3.34 -3.90
N HIS A 174 -9.52 3.11 -5.10
CA HIS A 174 -10.20 1.86 -5.44
C HIS A 174 -9.83 1.27 -6.81
N ALA A 175 -9.21 2.06 -7.69
CA ALA A 175 -8.89 1.63 -9.03
C ALA A 175 -7.40 1.31 -9.16
N ALA A 176 -7.09 0.13 -9.71
CA ALA A 176 -5.73 -0.12 -10.20
C ALA A 176 -5.34 0.98 -11.19
N PRO A 177 -4.08 1.45 -11.17
CA PRO A 177 -3.63 2.42 -12.16
C PRO A 177 -3.87 1.86 -13.57
N PRO A 178 -4.45 2.63 -14.50
CA PRO A 178 -4.76 2.12 -15.84
C PRO A 178 -3.50 1.76 -16.65
N TRP A 179 -2.34 2.21 -16.18
CA TRP A 179 -1.01 1.88 -16.73
C TRP A 179 -0.36 0.66 -16.09
N LEU A 180 -0.95 0.06 -15.05
CA LEU A 180 -0.43 -1.17 -14.47
C LEU A 180 -0.64 -2.31 -15.47
N GLU A 181 0.46 -2.85 -15.99
CA GLU A 181 0.39 -4.06 -16.80
C GLU A 181 0.24 -5.27 -15.91
N LEU A 182 -0.91 -5.92 -16.07
CA LEU A 182 -1.10 -7.26 -15.56
C LEU A 182 -0.60 -8.24 -16.62
N PRO A 183 0.19 -9.27 -16.25
CA PRO A 183 0.51 -10.35 -17.16
C PRO A 183 -0.78 -11.01 -17.69
N ASP A 184 -0.69 -11.68 -18.84
CA ASP A 184 -1.85 -12.38 -19.44
C ASP A 184 -2.48 -13.37 -18.47
N LEU A 185 -1.64 -13.98 -17.61
CA LEU A 185 -2.03 -14.83 -16.50
C LEU A 185 -1.45 -14.27 -15.20
N VAL A 186 -2.32 -14.01 -14.22
CA VAL A 186 -1.98 -13.51 -12.89
C VAL A 186 -2.19 -14.63 -11.89
N GLN A 187 -1.15 -14.98 -11.13
CA GLN A 187 -1.24 -15.93 -10.01
C GLN A 187 -1.46 -15.17 -8.70
N ILE A 188 -2.54 -15.52 -8.00
CA ILE A 188 -2.98 -14.91 -6.74
C ILE A 188 -3.00 -16.02 -5.69
N THR A 189 -2.25 -15.83 -4.61
CA THR A 189 -2.34 -16.70 -3.43
C THR A 189 -3.47 -16.18 -2.54
N LEU A 190 -4.49 -16.99 -2.31
CA LEU A 190 -5.58 -16.69 -1.40
C LEU A 190 -5.11 -16.83 0.05
N ALA A 191 -5.84 -16.26 1.00
CA ALA A 191 -5.59 -16.43 2.44
C ALA A 191 -5.60 -17.90 2.91
N THR A 192 -6.16 -18.82 2.11
CA THR A 192 -6.11 -20.27 2.37
C THR A 192 -4.80 -20.94 1.93
N GLY A 193 -3.88 -20.18 1.32
CA GLY A 193 -2.68 -20.71 0.65
C GLY A 193 -2.95 -21.25 -0.76
N GLU A 194 -4.20 -21.28 -1.23
CA GLU A 194 -4.55 -21.71 -2.59
C GLU A 194 -4.02 -20.71 -3.62
N ILE A 195 -3.32 -21.18 -4.65
CA ILE A 195 -2.88 -20.36 -5.79
C ILE A 195 -3.93 -20.43 -6.90
N VAL A 196 -4.56 -19.30 -7.21
CA VAL A 196 -5.51 -19.16 -8.32
C VAL A 196 -4.82 -18.45 -9.48
N THR A 197 -4.89 -19.03 -10.68
CA THR A 197 -4.41 -18.39 -11.91
C THR A 197 -5.60 -17.80 -12.67
N LEU A 198 -5.58 -16.50 -12.94
CA LEU A 198 -6.63 -15.77 -13.65
C LEU A 198 -6.11 -15.13 -14.92
N SER A 199 -6.95 -15.01 -15.94
CA SER A 199 -6.63 -14.17 -17.09
C SER A 199 -6.64 -12.69 -16.70
N ARG A 200 -5.90 -11.87 -17.44
CA ARG A 200 -5.92 -10.40 -17.30
C ARG A 200 -7.34 -9.83 -17.30
N GLU A 201 -8.18 -10.24 -18.26
CA GLU A 201 -9.58 -9.81 -18.34
C GLU A 201 -10.35 -10.14 -17.06
N LYS A 202 -10.17 -11.35 -16.52
CA LYS A 202 -10.84 -11.76 -15.28
C LYS A 202 -10.37 -10.97 -14.07
N VAL A 203 -9.09 -10.59 -14.02
CA VAL A 203 -8.59 -9.70 -12.95
C VAL A 203 -9.20 -8.32 -13.05
N LEU A 204 -9.27 -7.74 -14.25
CA LEU A 204 -9.91 -6.43 -14.45
C LEU A 204 -11.39 -6.46 -14.06
N ASP A 205 -12.14 -7.49 -14.47
CA ASP A 205 -13.54 -7.69 -14.06
C ASP A 205 -13.73 -7.79 -12.54
N LEU A 206 -12.74 -8.35 -11.84
CA LEU A 206 -12.76 -8.47 -10.38
C LEU A 206 -12.46 -7.13 -9.70
N LEU A 207 -11.52 -6.36 -10.24
CA LEU A 207 -11.19 -5.03 -9.75
C LEU A 207 -12.37 -4.06 -9.95
N ASP A 208 -13.01 -4.07 -11.11
CA ASP A 208 -14.21 -3.27 -11.38
C ASP A 208 -15.35 -3.65 -10.42
N TRP A 209 -15.59 -4.95 -10.25
CA TRP A 209 -16.59 -5.43 -9.30
C TRP A 209 -16.27 -5.04 -7.85
N GLN A 210 -15.00 -5.05 -7.45
CA GLN A 210 -14.57 -4.61 -6.12
C GLN A 210 -14.80 -3.10 -5.93
N ALA A 211 -14.48 -2.29 -6.94
CA ALA A 211 -14.72 -0.85 -6.90
C ALA A 211 -16.23 -0.54 -6.80
N GLU A 212 -17.08 -1.25 -7.53
CA GLU A 212 -18.54 -1.15 -7.40
C GLU A 212 -19.01 -1.53 -5.99
N LEU A 213 -18.50 -2.64 -5.44
CA LEU A 213 -18.84 -3.09 -4.08
C LEU A 213 -18.51 -2.00 -3.06
N GLN A 214 -17.31 -1.45 -3.12
CA GLN A 214 -16.84 -0.44 -2.20
C GLN A 214 -17.60 0.89 -2.35
N GLN A 215 -17.98 1.27 -3.57
CA GLN A 215 -18.85 2.41 -3.80
C GLN A 215 -20.22 2.21 -3.13
N ARG A 216 -20.80 1.01 -3.21
CA ARG A 216 -22.05 0.67 -2.51
C ARG A 216 -21.87 0.71 -0.99
N GLU A 217 -20.76 0.21 -0.48
CA GLU A 217 -20.41 0.30 0.94
C GLU A 217 -20.35 1.74 1.44
N GLN A 218 -19.70 2.63 0.68
CA GLN A 218 -19.62 4.05 0.98
C GLN A 218 -20.99 4.74 0.95
N GLN A 219 -21.81 4.43 -0.06
CA GLN A 219 -23.17 4.96 -0.16
C GLN A 219 -24.04 4.52 1.02
N ALA A 220 -23.96 3.25 1.43
CA ALA A 220 -24.71 2.78 2.58
C ALA A 220 -24.17 3.34 3.90
N ALA A 221 -22.85 3.48 4.06
CA ALA A 221 -22.27 4.13 5.23
C ALA A 221 -22.72 5.60 5.32
N ALA A 222 -22.76 6.31 4.19
CA ALA A 222 -23.31 7.67 4.12
C ALA A 222 -24.80 7.69 4.48
N ALA A 223 -25.59 6.76 3.95
CA ALA A 223 -27.02 6.64 4.27
C ALA A 223 -27.25 6.30 5.76
N PHE A 224 -26.42 5.45 6.35
CA PHE A 224 -26.44 5.13 7.79
C PHE A 224 -26.19 6.39 8.62
N MET A 225 -25.13 7.12 8.29
CA MET A 225 -24.80 8.37 8.97
C MET A 225 -25.90 9.44 8.79
N GLN A 226 -26.67 9.38 7.71
CA GLN A 226 -27.82 10.28 7.49
C GLN A 226 -29.13 9.77 8.09
N SER A 227 -29.16 8.56 8.66
CA SER A 227 -30.37 8.00 9.26
C SER A 227 -30.76 8.75 10.54
N GLU A 228 -32.07 8.89 10.77
CA GLU A 228 -32.61 9.58 11.95
C GLU A 228 -32.11 8.94 13.24
N GLY A 229 -32.10 7.61 13.32
CA GLY A 229 -31.60 6.87 14.49
C GLY A 229 -30.12 7.15 14.79
N TYR A 230 -29.26 7.22 13.77
CA TYR A 230 -27.85 7.58 13.97
C TYR A 230 -27.71 9.01 14.48
N GLN A 231 -28.39 9.97 13.84
CA GLN A 231 -28.33 11.38 14.21
C GLN A 231 -28.84 11.61 15.64
N GLN A 232 -29.91 10.93 16.03
CA GLN A 232 -30.46 10.98 17.38
C GLN A 232 -29.45 10.47 18.41
N ILE A 233 -28.94 9.24 18.23
CA ILE A 233 -28.00 8.64 19.19
C ILE A 233 -26.72 9.48 19.30
N MET A 234 -26.21 10.01 18.18
CA MET A 234 -25.02 10.89 18.20
C MET A 234 -25.28 12.20 18.94
N SER A 235 -26.47 12.80 18.80
CA SER A 235 -26.86 13.99 19.56
C SER A 235 -26.92 13.69 21.06
N GLU A 236 -27.54 12.57 21.44
CA GLU A 236 -27.64 12.15 22.85
C GLU A 236 -26.26 11.84 23.46
N ILE A 237 -25.34 11.25 22.69
CA ILE A 237 -23.95 11.04 23.11
C ILE A 237 -23.27 12.38 23.40
N GLN A 238 -23.45 13.37 22.52
CA GLN A 238 -22.85 14.69 22.68
C GLN A 238 -23.38 15.39 23.94
N GLU A 239 -24.68 15.32 24.20
CA GLU A 239 -25.30 15.88 25.42
C GLU A 239 -24.79 15.20 26.68
N ALA A 240 -24.77 13.86 26.72
CA ALA A 240 -24.25 13.08 27.84
C ALA A 240 -22.76 13.38 28.12
N GLN A 241 -21.96 13.59 27.07
CA GLN A 241 -20.55 13.99 27.20
C GLN A 241 -20.37 15.38 27.83
N LEU A 242 -21.23 16.34 27.49
CA LEU A 242 -21.22 17.70 28.05
C LEU A 242 -21.65 17.69 29.53
N SER A 243 -22.59 16.82 29.89
CA SER A 243 -23.06 16.63 31.27
C SER A 243 -22.13 15.78 32.13
N GLY A 244 -21.13 15.12 31.54
CA GLY A 244 -20.20 14.25 32.26
C GLY A 244 -20.75 12.86 32.61
N GLU A 245 -21.80 12.42 31.92
CA GLU A 245 -22.53 11.17 32.18
C GLU A 245 -21.87 9.97 31.47
N THR A 246 -20.77 9.46 32.03
CA THR A 246 -19.94 8.44 31.35
C THR A 246 -20.65 7.10 31.11
N GLU A 247 -21.54 6.68 32.01
CA GLU A 247 -22.31 5.43 31.83
C GLU A 247 -23.39 5.57 30.75
N GLN A 248 -24.02 6.75 30.64
CA GLN A 248 -24.99 7.05 29.57
C GLN A 248 -24.30 7.03 28.21
N VAL A 249 -23.10 7.62 28.10
CA VAL A 249 -22.29 7.54 26.87
C VAL A 249 -22.01 6.08 26.50
N ARG A 250 -21.60 5.23 27.45
CA ARG A 250 -21.36 3.81 27.17
C ARG A 250 -22.61 3.12 26.63
N ALA A 251 -23.76 3.29 27.29
CA ALA A 251 -25.02 2.68 26.87
C ALA A 251 -25.45 3.13 25.46
N LEU A 252 -25.28 4.42 25.15
CA LEU A 252 -25.60 4.96 23.82
C LEU A 252 -24.62 4.45 22.74
N MET A 253 -23.34 4.23 23.09
CA MET A 253 -22.38 3.60 22.17
C MET A 253 -22.76 2.14 21.86
N ASP A 254 -23.28 1.40 22.84
CA ASP A 254 -23.78 0.03 22.63
C ASP A 254 -25.01 0.06 21.71
N GLN A 255 -25.95 0.98 21.93
CA GLN A 255 -27.10 1.18 21.03
C GLN A 255 -26.68 1.56 19.61
N LEU A 256 -25.66 2.42 19.47
CA LEU A 256 -25.10 2.78 18.17
C LEU A 256 -24.52 1.56 17.45
N GLN A 257 -23.88 0.66 18.19
CA GLN A 257 -23.34 -0.59 17.66
C GLN A 257 -24.46 -1.55 17.21
N GLU A 258 -25.51 -1.71 18.01
CA GLU A 258 -26.69 -2.50 17.65
C GLU A 258 -27.39 -1.93 16.40
N LEU A 259 -27.58 -0.62 16.35
CA LEU A 259 -28.18 0.06 15.19
C LEU A 259 -27.32 -0.14 13.93
N ARG A 260 -25.99 -0.05 14.06
CA ARG A 260 -25.06 -0.32 12.96
C ARG A 260 -25.17 -1.75 12.47
N GLN A 261 -25.25 -2.72 13.38
CA GLN A 261 -25.41 -4.14 13.03
C GLN A 261 -26.72 -4.38 12.29
N ALA A 262 -27.84 -3.86 12.82
CA ALA A 262 -29.15 -3.97 12.17
C ALA A 262 -29.18 -3.32 10.79
N PHE A 263 -28.54 -2.15 10.63
CA PHE A 263 -28.42 -1.48 9.34
C PHE A 263 -27.55 -2.26 8.35
N GLY A 264 -26.46 -2.87 8.82
CA GLY A 264 -25.59 -3.73 8.03
C GLY A 264 -26.29 -4.99 7.52
N ASP A 265 -27.12 -5.61 8.37
CA ASP A 265 -27.94 -6.76 8.01
C ASP A 265 -29.03 -6.40 6.97
N ALA A 266 -29.59 -5.19 7.08
CA ALA A 266 -30.63 -4.70 6.15
C ALA A 266 -30.10 -4.25 4.78
N ASN A 267 -28.87 -3.72 4.71
CA ASN A 267 -28.34 -3.09 3.49
C ASN A 267 -27.42 -3.97 2.61
N LEU A 268 -27.52 -5.29 2.72
CA LEU A 268 -26.88 -6.27 1.84
C LEU A 268 -25.35 -6.21 1.69
N ILE A 269 -24.65 -5.32 2.39
CA ILE A 269 -23.19 -5.20 2.34
C ILE A 269 -22.49 -6.36 3.05
N HIS A 270 -23.15 -6.93 4.06
CA HIS A 270 -22.73 -8.23 4.59
C HIS A 270 -22.98 -9.38 3.61
N THR A 271 -23.83 -9.24 2.59
CA THR A 271 -24.31 -10.36 1.75
C THR A 271 -23.31 -10.87 0.73
N VAL A 272 -22.23 -10.17 0.41
CA VAL A 272 -21.17 -10.79 -0.40
C VAL A 272 -20.29 -11.70 0.47
N ARG A 273 -19.99 -11.29 1.71
CA ARG A 273 -19.27 -12.14 2.69
C ARG A 273 -20.15 -13.23 3.28
N SER A 274 -21.46 -13.00 3.39
CA SER A 274 -22.45 -13.96 3.87
C SER A 274 -23.27 -14.62 2.76
N SER A 275 -22.89 -14.40 1.48
CA SER A 275 -23.55 -15.02 0.33
C SER A 275 -23.64 -16.52 0.54
N THR A 276 -24.76 -17.12 0.16
CA THR A 276 -24.94 -18.56 0.23
C THR A 276 -24.30 -19.28 -0.96
N SER A 277 -23.93 -18.57 -2.03
CA SER A 277 -23.25 -19.18 -3.17
C SER A 277 -21.74 -19.25 -2.92
N GLU A 278 -21.19 -20.45 -3.05
CA GLU A 278 -19.75 -20.69 -2.94
C GLU A 278 -18.94 -19.88 -3.97
N GLU A 279 -19.54 -19.64 -5.15
CA GLU A 279 -18.93 -18.85 -6.22
C GLU A 279 -18.74 -17.37 -5.84
N GLU A 280 -19.74 -16.72 -5.24
CA GLU A 280 -19.59 -15.32 -4.80
C GLU A 280 -18.62 -15.20 -3.64
N ARG A 281 -18.59 -16.17 -2.70
CA ARG A 281 -17.58 -16.21 -1.64
C ARG A 281 -16.17 -16.34 -2.22
N ARG A 282 -15.98 -17.24 -3.19
CA ARG A 282 -14.70 -17.40 -3.87
C ARG A 282 -14.32 -16.15 -4.64
N ARG A 283 -15.27 -15.52 -5.34
CA ARG A 283 -15.07 -14.23 -6.03
C ARG A 283 -14.63 -13.14 -5.06
N ALA A 284 -15.27 -13.03 -3.89
CA ALA A 284 -14.88 -12.10 -2.84
C ALA A 284 -13.52 -12.41 -2.22
N GLN A 285 -13.17 -13.68 -1.99
CA GLN A 285 -11.84 -14.06 -1.50
C GLN A 285 -10.75 -13.70 -2.50
N ILE A 286 -10.97 -13.98 -3.78
CA ILE A 286 -10.05 -13.61 -4.86
C ILE A 286 -9.93 -12.09 -4.94
N ALA A 287 -11.06 -11.37 -4.99
CA ALA A 287 -11.06 -9.91 -5.06
C ALA A 287 -10.46 -9.27 -3.81
N SER A 288 -10.65 -9.84 -2.62
CA SER A 288 -10.00 -9.37 -1.40
C SER A 288 -8.50 -9.62 -1.44
N SER A 289 -8.04 -10.74 -2.01
CA SER A 289 -6.62 -11.04 -2.15
C SER A 289 -5.96 -10.15 -3.23
N LEU A 290 -6.69 -9.85 -4.31
CA LEU A 290 -6.31 -8.82 -5.29
C LEU A 290 -6.34 -7.42 -4.68
N GLY A 291 -7.33 -7.16 -3.83
CA GLY A 291 -7.52 -5.93 -3.08
C GLY A 291 -6.38 -5.69 -2.11
N LEU A 292 -5.87 -6.71 -1.41
CA LEU A 292 -4.65 -6.61 -0.62
C LEU A 292 -3.42 -6.30 -1.49
N MET A 293 -3.45 -6.70 -2.76
CA MET A 293 -2.43 -6.37 -3.77
C MET A 293 -2.58 -4.95 -4.36
N VAL A 294 -3.77 -4.31 -4.26
CA VAL A 294 -4.10 -3.03 -4.93
C VAL A 294 -4.47 -1.91 -3.94
N MET A 295 -4.86 -2.23 -2.72
CA MET A 295 -5.36 -1.32 -1.70
C MET A 295 -4.58 -1.45 -0.40
N TYR A 296 -3.92 -0.38 -0.01
CA TYR A 296 -3.78 0.01 1.40
C TYR A 296 -4.06 1.51 1.54
N ARG A 297 -3.99 2.01 2.78
CA ARG A 297 -4.88 3.01 3.38
C ARG A 297 -4.74 4.46 2.91
N ARG A 298 -5.83 5.17 3.21
CA ARG A 298 -6.10 6.60 3.09
C ARG A 298 -5.18 7.43 3.99
N GLU A 299 -4.42 8.36 3.42
CA GLU A 299 -4.18 9.69 3.97
C GLU A 299 -3.90 10.71 2.85
N GLY A 300 -4.77 11.72 2.72
CA GLY A 300 -4.49 13.00 2.07
C GLY A 300 -3.93 13.00 0.64
N ALA A 301 -4.57 12.33 -0.32
CA ALA A 301 -4.23 12.50 -1.74
C ALA A 301 -4.47 13.97 -2.16
N GLY A 302 -3.45 14.81 -2.03
CA GLY A 302 -3.44 16.12 -2.66
C GLY A 302 -3.57 15.93 -4.16
N PHE A 303 -4.56 16.56 -4.77
CA PHE A 303 -4.71 16.54 -6.22
C PHE A 303 -3.48 17.22 -6.84
N GLY A 304 -2.59 16.42 -7.42
CA GLY A 304 -1.51 16.95 -8.23
C GLY A 304 -2.04 17.70 -9.44
N LEU A 305 -1.23 18.58 -10.00
CA LEU A 305 -1.55 19.35 -11.18
C LEU A 305 -1.27 18.50 -12.44
N ILE A 306 -2.24 18.40 -13.33
CA ILE A 306 -2.11 17.76 -14.63
C ILE A 306 -2.28 18.85 -15.69
N GLU A 307 -1.16 19.25 -16.29
CA GLU A 307 -1.08 20.23 -17.37
C GLU A 307 -0.78 19.54 -18.70
N ARG A 308 -1.36 20.07 -19.78
CA ARG A 308 -1.09 19.64 -21.15
C ARG A 308 -1.03 20.87 -22.04
N GLU A 309 0.00 20.94 -22.88
CA GLU A 309 0.16 21.96 -23.93
C GLU A 309 0.59 21.26 -25.23
N GLY A 310 -0.35 21.13 -26.17
CA GLY A 310 -0.13 20.31 -27.37
C GLY A 310 0.18 18.85 -27.01
N THR A 311 1.38 18.40 -27.39
CA THR A 311 1.93 17.07 -27.08
C THR A 311 2.68 16.99 -25.75
N GLN A 312 2.95 18.13 -25.11
CA GLN A 312 3.67 18.15 -23.83
C GLN A 312 2.70 17.80 -22.70
N LEU A 313 3.08 16.81 -21.88
CA LEU A 313 2.39 16.40 -20.67
C LEU A 313 3.24 16.79 -19.46
N ARG A 314 2.61 17.44 -18.48
CA ARG A 314 3.24 17.78 -17.20
C ARG A 314 2.35 17.33 -16.05
N LEU A 315 2.89 16.47 -15.21
CA LEU A 315 2.26 15.97 -14.00
C LEU A 315 3.06 16.51 -12.82
N ALA A 316 2.50 17.40 -12.01
CA ALA A 316 3.21 18.02 -10.90
C ALA A 316 2.55 17.69 -9.56
N SER A 317 3.36 17.33 -8.57
CA SER A 317 2.88 16.95 -7.23
C SER A 317 1.92 15.76 -7.25
N ILE A 318 2.14 14.79 -8.16
CA ILE A 318 1.35 13.55 -8.17
C ILE A 318 1.77 12.72 -6.97
N HIS A 319 0.79 12.27 -6.19
CA HIS A 319 1.00 11.31 -5.13
C HIS A 319 0.79 9.89 -5.66
N PHE A 320 1.71 8.99 -5.33
CA PHE A 320 1.51 7.56 -5.49
C PHE A 320 1.45 6.95 -4.10
N HIS A 321 0.36 6.24 -3.80
CA HIS A 321 0.28 5.51 -2.54
C HIS A 321 1.42 4.49 -2.42
N TRP A 322 1.74 3.83 -3.54
CA TRP A 322 2.90 2.96 -3.69
C TRP A 322 3.84 3.47 -4.78
N ILE A 323 4.68 4.46 -4.45
CA ILE A 323 5.55 5.10 -5.44
C ILE A 323 6.50 4.11 -6.14
N ALA A 324 6.99 3.10 -5.42
CA ALA A 324 7.86 2.06 -5.96
C ALA A 324 7.22 1.26 -7.09
N TYR A 325 5.89 1.12 -7.11
CA TYR A 325 5.15 0.41 -8.15
C TYR A 325 4.54 1.36 -9.17
N GLY A 326 3.87 2.40 -8.68
CA GLY A 326 3.06 3.29 -9.50
C GLY A 326 3.88 4.13 -10.47
N LEU A 327 5.06 4.61 -10.04
CA LEU A 327 5.91 5.44 -10.89
C LEU A 327 6.62 4.62 -11.98
N PRO A 328 7.32 3.50 -11.69
CA PRO A 328 7.91 2.68 -12.75
C PRO A 328 6.89 2.16 -13.77
N ALA A 329 5.70 1.77 -13.31
CA ALA A 329 4.61 1.35 -14.20
C ALA A 329 4.13 2.50 -15.09
N LEU A 330 4.00 3.71 -14.55
CA LEU A 330 3.62 4.89 -15.33
C LEU A 330 4.67 5.19 -16.40
N ILE A 331 5.96 5.21 -16.05
CA ILE A 331 7.04 5.48 -17.02
C ILE A 331 7.04 4.43 -18.13
N SER A 332 6.99 3.14 -17.78
CA SER A 332 6.95 2.05 -18.77
C SER A 332 5.74 2.18 -19.72
N TYR A 333 4.60 2.60 -19.19
CA TYR A 333 3.40 2.85 -19.99
C TYR A 333 3.56 4.04 -20.95
N LEU A 334 4.15 5.15 -20.48
CA LEU A 334 4.45 6.30 -21.33
C LEU A 334 5.40 5.92 -22.48
N GLU A 335 6.47 5.17 -22.18
CA GLU A 335 7.42 4.69 -23.18
C GLU A 335 6.75 3.83 -24.27
N ARG A 336 5.87 2.91 -23.88
CA ARG A 336 5.12 2.08 -24.84
C ARG A 336 4.17 2.87 -25.72
N LEU A 337 3.59 3.94 -25.18
CA LEU A 337 2.76 4.86 -25.95
C LEU A 337 3.61 5.79 -26.86
N GLY A 338 4.94 5.63 -26.87
CA GLY A 338 5.84 6.41 -27.70
C GLY A 338 6.13 7.80 -27.15
N PHE A 339 5.93 8.03 -25.84
CA PHE A 339 6.40 9.26 -25.22
C PHE A 339 7.93 9.32 -25.25
N THR A 340 8.44 10.52 -25.43
CA THR A 340 9.87 10.86 -25.43
C THR A 340 10.14 11.93 -24.38
N GLU A 341 11.42 12.23 -24.12
CA GLU A 341 11.82 13.26 -23.14
C GLU A 341 11.16 13.10 -21.77
N ILE A 342 11.01 11.84 -21.33
CA ILE A 342 10.44 11.52 -20.03
C ILE A 342 11.46 11.89 -18.96
N ASP A 343 11.15 12.93 -18.20
CA ASP A 343 11.91 13.36 -17.03
C ASP A 343 11.03 13.30 -15.79
N TYR A 344 11.60 12.91 -14.66
CA TYR A 344 10.88 12.87 -13.40
C TYR A 344 11.75 13.26 -12.21
N GLN A 345 11.11 13.82 -11.19
CA GLN A 345 11.71 14.19 -9.93
C GLN A 345 10.81 13.73 -8.79
N ILE A 346 11.40 13.05 -7.82
CA ILE A 346 10.72 12.68 -6.57
C ILE A 346 11.09 13.71 -5.52
N LYS A 347 10.11 14.48 -5.06
CA LYS A 347 10.29 15.44 -3.97
C LYS A 347 9.67 14.87 -2.71
N LEU A 348 10.49 14.75 -1.68
CA LEU A 348 10.05 14.41 -0.34
C LEU A 348 9.63 15.70 0.35
N SER A 349 8.40 15.75 0.85
CA SER A 349 7.96 16.84 1.72
C SER A 349 7.65 16.29 3.11
N SER A 350 8.32 16.83 4.12
CA SER A 350 7.94 16.66 5.53
C SER A 350 6.63 17.43 5.77
N SER A 351 5.62 16.80 6.37
CA SER A 351 4.49 17.54 6.91
C SER A 351 4.99 18.42 8.07
N SER A 352 4.95 19.73 7.84
CA SER A 352 5.36 20.77 8.79
C SER A 352 4.25 21.09 9.79
#